data_AF-A0A8C8ELJ9-F1
#
_entry.id   AF-A0A8C8ELJ9-F1
#
_cell.length_a   1.000
_cell.length_b   1.000
_cell.length_c   1.000
_cell.angle_alpha   90.00
_cell.angle_beta   90.00
_cell.angle_gamma   90.00
#
_symmetry.space_group_name_H-M   'P 1'
#
loop_
_entity.id
_entity.type
_entity.pdbx_description
1 polymer ?
#
loop_
_entity_poly.entity_id
_entity_poly.type
_entity_poly.pdbx_seq_one_letter_code
_entity_poly.pdbx_strand_id
1 'polypeptide(L)'
;SQNPELQEAIRALPSNYNFEIHKTVWRVRQATSKRVALQLPEGLQMFACVIADIIERFTEADTIVMGDVTYGACCVDDFTARALGADFMVHYGHSCLIPIDSTAGIKMLYVFVDIQMDNAHFLDTVKFNFPPGHSLALVSTIQFVAALQVAALRPEYDVVVPQCRPLSPGEILGCTSPRLDRNLNAIIYLGDGRFHLESIMIANPEIHAYRYDPYSKIFSREYYDHEAMRSIRLQAIDKARSAQRWGLILGTLGRQGNPKVMEHLESKLESLGKSFTRVLLSEIFPSKLDLMAEVDAWVQIACPRLSIDWGTAFSKPLLSPYEAAVALQQVGWQEVYPMDFYSNQSLGPWAPNHPDNQPARPTRKQTQVSRAEDELLGGWG
;
A
#
# COMPACT_ATOMS: atom_id res chain seq x y z
N SER A 1 27.90 -12.60 -1.98
CA SER A 1 29.20 -12.18 -1.42
C SER A 1 29.44 -13.01 -0.15
N GLN A 2 30.50 -13.81 -0.10
CA GLN A 2 30.87 -14.61 1.07
C GLN A 2 31.73 -13.79 2.07
N ASN A 3 31.36 -12.54 2.36
CA ASN A 3 32.09 -11.75 3.37
C ASN A 3 31.71 -12.24 4.78
N PRO A 4 32.61 -12.90 5.54
CA PRO A 4 32.26 -13.47 6.84
C PRO A 4 31.91 -12.41 7.89
N GLU A 5 32.54 -11.24 7.84
CA GLU A 5 32.25 -10.14 8.77
C GLU A 5 30.86 -9.56 8.53
N LEU A 6 30.45 -9.43 7.26
CA LEU A 6 29.09 -8.99 6.93
C LEU A 6 28.05 -10.00 7.42
N GLN A 7 28.33 -11.30 7.28
CA GLN A 7 27.46 -12.35 7.80
C GLN A 7 27.34 -12.27 9.32
N GLU A 8 28.43 -12.03 10.04
CA GLU A 8 28.41 -11.88 11.48
C GLU A 8 27.61 -10.65 11.91
N ALA A 9 27.79 -9.50 11.26
CA ALA A 9 27.03 -8.30 11.57
C ALA A 9 25.52 -8.47 11.33
N ILE A 10 25.13 -9.20 10.27
CA ILE A 10 23.72 -9.51 9.97
C ILE A 10 23.07 -10.35 11.07
N ARG A 11 23.82 -11.16 11.84
CA ARG A 11 23.26 -11.97 12.93
C ARG A 11 22.69 -11.14 14.09
N ALA A 12 22.98 -9.83 14.14
CA ALA A 12 22.34 -8.91 15.08
C ALA A 12 20.86 -8.63 14.74
N LEU A 13 20.44 -8.92 13.51
CA LEU A 13 19.04 -8.81 13.06
C LEU A 13 18.29 -10.13 13.29
N PRO A 14 16.97 -10.09 13.51
CA PRO A 14 16.19 -11.29 13.75
C PRO A 14 16.21 -12.21 12.53
N SER A 15 16.56 -13.48 12.73
CA SER A 15 16.79 -14.45 11.65
C SER A 15 15.53 -14.81 10.87
N ASN A 16 14.34 -14.60 11.45
CA ASN A 16 13.05 -14.83 10.79
C ASN A 16 12.59 -13.67 9.91
N TYR A 17 13.33 -12.55 9.85
CA TYR A 17 13.04 -11.40 8.98
C TYR A 17 14.12 -11.28 7.92
N ASN A 18 13.72 -11.23 6.65
CA ASN A 18 14.66 -11.03 5.55
C ASN A 18 14.79 -9.55 5.15
N PHE A 19 15.73 -8.84 5.78
CA PHE A 19 16.05 -7.44 5.45
C PHE A 19 16.89 -7.27 4.16
N GLU A 20 17.18 -8.34 3.42
CA GLU A 20 17.98 -8.31 2.19
C GLU A 20 19.31 -7.53 2.29
N ILE A 21 19.97 -7.55 3.46
CA ILE A 21 21.15 -6.70 3.74
C ILE A 21 22.29 -6.91 2.72
N HIS A 22 22.53 -8.15 2.30
CA HIS A 22 23.53 -8.46 1.27
C HIS A 22 23.26 -7.70 -0.04
N LYS A 23 21.99 -7.68 -0.48
CA LYS A 23 21.56 -6.98 -1.69
C LYS A 23 21.65 -5.47 -1.49
N THR A 24 21.27 -4.97 -0.31
CA THR A 24 21.35 -3.55 0.05
C THR A 24 22.79 -3.04 -0.04
N VAL A 25 23.73 -3.69 0.65
CA VAL A 25 25.17 -3.33 0.58
C VAL A 25 25.70 -3.40 -0.84
N TRP A 26 25.36 -4.46 -1.59
CA TRP A 26 25.79 -4.59 -2.98
C TRP A 26 25.24 -3.47 -3.88
N ARG A 27 23.95 -3.12 -3.73
CA ARG A 27 23.29 -2.06 -4.48
C ARG A 27 23.86 -0.68 -4.18
N VAL A 28 24.11 -0.37 -2.92
CA VAL A 28 24.73 0.90 -2.50
C VAL A 28 26.13 1.05 -3.12
N ARG A 29 26.94 -0.01 -3.07
CA ARG A 29 28.28 -0.03 -3.72
C ARG A 29 28.18 0.11 -5.23
N GLN A 30 27.30 -0.66 -5.88
CA GLN A 30 27.07 -0.59 -7.33
C GLN A 30 26.64 0.82 -7.75
N ALA A 31 25.83 1.46 -6.92
CA ALA A 31 25.36 2.81 -7.15
C ALA A 31 26.41 3.90 -6.86
N THR A 32 27.56 3.53 -6.29
CA THR A 32 28.58 4.45 -5.76
C THR A 32 27.96 5.55 -4.91
N SER A 33 26.92 5.20 -4.15
CA SER A 33 26.14 6.15 -3.35
C SER A 33 26.99 6.71 -2.22
N LYS A 34 26.78 7.99 -1.92
CA LYS A 34 27.50 8.69 -0.83
C LYS A 34 26.65 8.89 0.42
N ARG A 35 25.32 8.86 0.28
CA ARG A 35 24.39 9.02 1.39
C ARG A 35 23.13 8.21 1.18
N VAL A 36 22.84 7.32 2.13
CA VAL A 36 21.70 6.40 2.08
C VAL A 36 20.63 6.82 3.09
N ALA A 37 19.43 7.15 2.61
CA ALA A 37 18.26 7.32 3.45
C ALA A 37 17.61 5.96 3.76
N LEU A 38 17.32 5.70 5.03
CA LEU A 38 16.66 4.48 5.50
C LEU A 38 15.28 4.83 6.03
N GLN A 39 14.23 4.34 5.38
CA GLN A 39 12.85 4.50 5.83
C GLN A 39 12.26 3.14 6.21
N LEU A 40 11.77 3.04 7.43
CA LEU A 40 11.19 1.82 7.98
C LEU A 40 9.82 2.13 8.60
N PRO A 41 8.86 1.19 8.56
CA PRO A 41 7.66 1.28 9.38
C PRO A 41 7.99 1.18 10.87
N GLU A 42 7.06 1.61 11.71
CA GLU A 42 7.22 1.71 13.17
C GLU A 42 7.65 0.37 13.79
N GLY A 43 7.07 -0.74 13.32
CA GLY A 43 7.40 -2.09 13.80
C GLY A 43 8.81 -2.56 13.45
N LEU A 44 9.51 -1.90 12.52
CA LEU A 44 10.87 -2.22 12.12
C LEU A 44 11.89 -1.13 12.49
N GLN A 45 11.44 0.03 12.98
CA GLN A 45 12.30 1.17 13.31
C GLN A 45 13.37 0.81 14.35
N MET A 46 13.08 -0.14 15.25
CA MET A 46 14.04 -0.66 16.23
C MET A 46 15.31 -1.27 15.62
N PHE A 47 15.29 -1.63 14.33
CA PHE A 47 16.43 -2.17 13.60
C PHE A 47 17.20 -1.11 12.80
N ALA A 48 16.70 0.13 12.74
CA ALA A 48 17.23 1.16 11.86
C ALA A 48 18.72 1.47 12.11
N CYS A 49 19.12 1.66 13.38
CA CYS A 49 20.50 1.95 13.74
C CYS A 49 21.44 0.78 13.42
N VAL A 50 21.02 -0.46 13.66
CA VAL A 50 21.83 -1.65 13.33
C VAL A 50 22.04 -1.75 11.82
N ILE A 51 20.99 -1.50 11.03
CA ILE A 51 21.08 -1.51 9.56
C ILE A 51 21.97 -0.36 9.06
N ALA A 52 21.86 0.83 9.65
CA ALA A 52 22.72 1.98 9.39
C ALA A 52 24.19 1.63 9.63
N ASP A 53 24.54 1.13 10.81
CA ASP A 53 25.90 0.73 11.18
C ASP A 53 26.48 -0.31 10.20
N ILE A 54 25.66 -1.27 9.76
CA ILE A 54 26.08 -2.25 8.74
C ILE A 54 26.36 -1.57 7.40
N ILE A 55 25.48 -0.69 6.93
CA ILE A 55 25.68 -0.01 5.64
C ILE A 55 26.94 0.87 5.69
N GLU A 56 27.14 1.63 6.76
CA GLU A 56 28.31 2.50 6.91
C GLU A 56 29.61 1.70 7.05
N ARG A 57 29.60 0.58 7.79
CA ARG A 57 30.78 -0.29 7.94
C ARG A 57 31.17 -0.96 6.63
N PHE A 58 30.19 -1.36 5.83
CA PHE A 58 30.42 -2.16 4.62
C PHE A 58 30.26 -1.36 3.33
N THR A 59 30.14 -0.04 3.36
CA THR A 59 30.13 0.82 2.17
C THR A 59 30.93 2.10 2.41
N GLU A 60 31.00 3.00 1.43
CA GLU A 60 31.58 4.34 1.63
C GLU A 60 30.52 5.41 1.91
N ALA A 61 29.25 5.01 2.05
CA ALA A 61 28.15 5.93 2.25
C ALA A 61 27.95 6.20 3.75
N ASP A 62 27.56 7.43 4.09
CA ASP A 62 26.90 7.71 5.36
C ASP A 62 25.40 7.36 5.27
N THR A 63 24.74 7.30 6.42
CA THR A 63 23.30 6.98 6.48
C THR A 63 22.49 8.05 7.19
N ILE A 64 21.22 8.17 6.78
CA ILE A 64 20.20 8.97 7.46
C ILE A 64 19.03 8.05 7.77
N VAL A 65 18.68 7.92 9.04
CA VAL A 65 17.45 7.24 9.45
C VAL A 65 16.29 8.24 9.35
N MET A 66 15.31 7.94 8.50
CA MET A 66 14.07 8.70 8.39
C MET A 66 13.22 8.41 9.63
N GLY A 67 13.04 9.42 10.47
CA GLY A 67 12.38 9.27 11.79
C GLY A 67 10.88 9.57 11.80
N ASP A 68 10.31 9.99 10.67
CA ASP A 68 8.87 10.25 10.56
C ASP A 68 8.08 8.96 10.31
N VAL A 69 6.78 9.01 10.58
CA VAL A 69 5.89 7.85 10.49
C VAL A 69 5.84 7.28 9.06
N THR A 70 5.74 5.95 8.94
CA THR A 70 5.66 5.26 7.64
C THR A 70 4.59 4.18 7.69
N TYR A 71 3.33 4.58 7.46
CA TYR A 71 2.17 3.69 7.53
C TYR A 71 2.08 2.64 6.41
N GLY A 72 2.78 2.82 5.28
CA GLY A 72 2.60 1.95 4.12
C GLY A 72 3.44 2.30 2.90
N ALA A 73 3.26 1.49 1.85
CA ALA A 73 3.91 1.64 0.54
C ALA A 73 3.69 3.00 -0.15
N CYS A 74 2.64 3.72 0.24
CA CYS A 74 2.32 5.06 -0.26
C CYS A 74 3.15 6.17 0.41
N CYS A 75 3.86 5.87 1.50
CA CYS A 75 4.54 6.86 2.34
C CYS A 75 6.03 7.04 1.97
N VAL A 76 6.42 6.74 0.73
CA VAL A 76 7.81 6.89 0.27
C VAL A 76 8.21 8.37 0.34
N ASP A 77 9.13 8.70 1.24
CA ASP A 77 9.60 10.07 1.47
C ASP A 77 10.90 10.40 0.71
N ASP A 78 10.82 10.29 -0.62
CA ASP A 78 11.94 10.62 -1.50
C ASP A 78 12.18 12.13 -1.62
N PHE A 79 11.22 12.97 -1.23
CA PHE A 79 11.37 14.43 -1.24
C PHE A 79 12.33 14.87 -0.13
N THR A 80 12.09 14.47 1.11
CA THR A 80 12.96 14.82 2.24
C THR A 80 14.33 14.18 2.10
N ALA A 81 14.40 12.91 1.67
CA ALA A 81 15.67 12.22 1.43
C ALA A 81 16.57 13.01 0.45
N ARG A 82 16.02 13.45 -0.68
CA ARG A 82 16.76 14.28 -1.65
C ARG A 82 17.16 15.64 -1.09
N ALA A 83 16.27 16.29 -0.34
CA ALA A 83 16.56 17.59 0.28
C ALA A 83 17.74 17.50 1.26
N LEU A 84 17.93 16.34 1.90
CA LEU A 84 19.07 16.06 2.79
C LEU A 84 20.32 15.54 2.07
N GLY A 85 20.30 15.52 0.73
CA GLY A 85 21.42 15.11 -0.10
C GLY A 85 21.60 13.59 -0.22
N ALA A 86 20.60 12.79 0.16
CA ALA A 86 20.64 11.36 -0.10
C ALA A 86 20.50 11.08 -1.60
N ASP A 87 21.40 10.25 -2.12
CA ASP A 87 21.40 9.80 -3.52
C ASP A 87 20.90 8.36 -3.66
N PHE A 88 20.65 7.69 -2.53
CA PHE A 88 20.06 6.38 -2.45
C PHE A 88 19.06 6.31 -1.28
N MET A 89 17.95 5.61 -1.46
CA MET A 89 16.96 5.36 -0.42
C MET A 89 16.60 3.87 -0.37
N VAL A 90 16.55 3.34 0.84
CA VAL A 90 16.05 2.00 1.13
C VAL A 90 14.73 2.13 1.88
N HIS A 91 13.64 1.67 1.27
CA HIS A 91 12.31 1.66 1.87
C HIS A 91 11.95 0.23 2.28
N TYR A 92 11.76 0.01 3.59
CA TYR A 92 11.51 -1.31 4.16
C TYR A 92 10.02 -1.58 4.40
N GLY A 93 9.65 -2.87 4.39
CA GLY A 93 8.41 -3.40 4.96
C GLY A 93 7.18 -3.34 4.06
N HIS A 94 7.22 -2.65 2.90
CA HIS A 94 6.06 -2.47 2.05
C HIS A 94 6.36 -2.73 0.57
N SER A 95 5.34 -3.14 -0.19
CA SER A 95 5.44 -3.36 -1.63
C SER A 95 5.73 -2.08 -2.41
N CYS A 96 6.21 -2.23 -3.64
CA CYS A 96 6.48 -1.10 -4.54
C CYS A 96 5.17 -0.51 -5.09
N LEU A 97 4.42 0.25 -4.29
CA LEU A 97 3.23 0.94 -4.79
C LEU A 97 3.59 2.16 -5.64
N ILE A 98 4.65 2.87 -5.26
CA ILE A 98 5.17 4.00 -6.02
C ILE A 98 6.22 3.49 -7.01
N PRO A 99 6.01 3.68 -8.33
CA PRO A 99 6.99 3.29 -9.34
C PRO A 99 8.32 4.01 -9.11
N ILE A 100 9.45 3.30 -9.24
CA ILE A 100 10.80 3.87 -9.07
C ILE A 100 11.03 5.03 -10.04
N ASP A 101 10.45 4.98 -11.24
CA ASP A 101 10.55 6.07 -12.22
C ASP A 101 9.88 7.37 -11.76
N SER A 102 9.02 7.30 -10.73
CA SER A 102 8.39 8.47 -10.11
C SER A 102 9.28 9.15 -9.05
N THR A 103 10.35 8.50 -8.60
CA THR A 103 11.31 9.02 -7.60
C THR A 103 12.56 9.58 -8.26
N ALA A 104 12.37 10.40 -9.31
CA ALA A 104 13.45 10.96 -10.10
C ALA A 104 14.45 11.75 -9.21
N GLY A 105 15.75 11.51 -9.41
CA GLY A 105 16.82 12.18 -8.65
C GLY A 105 17.27 11.45 -7.40
N ILE A 106 16.71 10.29 -7.06
CA ILE A 106 17.24 9.39 -6.02
C ILE A 106 17.08 7.93 -6.45
N LYS A 107 18.10 7.10 -6.19
CA LYS A 107 18.02 5.65 -6.44
C LYS A 107 17.19 5.00 -5.35
N MET A 108 16.25 4.15 -5.71
CA MET A 108 15.35 3.50 -4.76
C MET A 108 15.58 1.99 -4.69
N LEU A 109 15.62 1.45 -3.47
CA LEU A 109 15.56 0.03 -3.20
C LEU A 109 14.40 -0.25 -2.24
N TYR A 110 13.39 -0.98 -2.72
CA TYR A 110 12.36 -1.53 -1.85
C TYR A 110 12.80 -2.88 -1.30
N VAL A 111 12.64 -3.06 0.00
CA VAL A 111 12.87 -4.32 0.71
C VAL A 111 11.57 -4.68 1.43
N PHE A 112 10.89 -5.72 0.98
CA PHE A 112 9.55 -6.05 1.48
C PHE A 112 9.56 -6.66 2.88
N VAL A 113 10.71 -7.17 3.32
CA VAL A 113 10.90 -7.88 4.58
C VAL A 113 9.97 -9.09 4.69
N ASP A 114 10.34 -10.15 3.98
CA ASP A 114 9.68 -11.46 4.11
C ASP A 114 9.89 -12.02 5.53
N ILE A 115 8.80 -12.45 6.16
CA ILE A 115 8.81 -12.96 7.53
C ILE A 115 8.48 -14.44 7.51
N GLN A 116 9.41 -15.24 8.01
CA GLN A 116 9.23 -16.68 8.14
C GLN A 116 8.24 -17.01 9.25
N MET A 117 7.38 -17.99 8.98
CA MET A 117 6.38 -18.48 9.92
C MET A 117 6.27 -20.02 9.90
N ASP A 118 5.52 -20.55 10.86
CA ASP A 118 5.17 -21.96 10.93
C ASP A 118 4.05 -22.31 9.92
N ASN A 119 4.45 -22.58 8.69
CA ASN A 119 3.52 -22.94 7.60
C ASN A 119 2.76 -24.24 7.90
N ALA A 120 3.37 -25.19 8.60
CA ALA A 120 2.73 -26.46 8.93
C ALA A 120 1.53 -26.22 9.85
N HIS A 121 1.73 -25.43 10.92
CA HIS A 121 0.65 -25.07 11.83
C HIS A 121 -0.49 -24.32 11.13
N PHE A 122 -0.17 -23.35 10.26
CA PHE A 122 -1.20 -22.64 9.49
C PHE A 122 -2.04 -23.62 8.66
N LEU A 123 -1.40 -24.53 7.94
CA LEU A 123 -2.06 -25.51 7.09
C LEU A 123 -2.91 -26.51 7.89
N ASP A 124 -2.41 -27.00 9.01
CA ASP A 124 -3.16 -27.90 9.89
C ASP A 124 -4.36 -27.19 10.53
N THR A 125 -4.23 -25.89 10.81
CA THR A 125 -5.32 -25.04 11.27
C THR A 125 -6.41 -24.88 10.22
N VAL A 126 -6.04 -24.63 8.96
CA VAL A 126 -7.01 -24.58 7.84
C VAL A 126 -7.73 -25.93 7.70
N LYS A 127 -6.98 -27.04 7.76
CA LYS A 127 -7.54 -28.41 7.71
C LYS A 127 -8.51 -28.74 8.83
N PHE A 128 -8.20 -28.29 10.04
CA PHE A 128 -9.05 -28.51 11.18
C PHE A 128 -10.40 -27.78 11.05
N ASN A 129 -10.41 -26.59 10.45
CA ASN A 129 -11.59 -25.73 10.39
C ASN A 129 -12.42 -25.87 9.11
N PHE A 130 -11.84 -26.35 8.01
CA PHE A 130 -12.53 -26.46 6.72
C PHE A 130 -12.42 -27.88 6.13
N PRO A 131 -13.56 -28.52 5.80
CA PRO A 131 -13.54 -29.81 5.10
C PRO A 131 -12.94 -29.69 3.69
N PRO A 132 -12.31 -30.77 3.17
CA PRO A 132 -11.83 -30.82 1.79
C PRO A 132 -12.91 -30.47 0.77
N GLY A 133 -12.51 -29.83 -0.32
CA GLY A 133 -13.40 -29.38 -1.40
C GLY A 133 -14.01 -27.99 -1.20
N HIS A 134 -13.85 -27.36 -0.03
CA HIS A 134 -14.22 -25.96 0.15
C HIS A 134 -13.41 -25.02 -0.76
N SER A 135 -14.09 -23.98 -1.24
CA SER A 135 -13.49 -22.89 -2.01
C SER A 135 -13.04 -21.76 -1.08
N LEU A 136 -11.74 -21.46 -1.09
CA LEU A 136 -11.11 -20.57 -0.12
C LEU A 136 -10.34 -19.45 -0.86
N ALA A 137 -10.58 -18.20 -0.49
CA ALA A 137 -9.70 -17.09 -0.87
C ALA A 137 -8.59 -16.94 0.15
N LEU A 138 -7.34 -17.05 -0.28
CA LEU A 138 -6.18 -16.79 0.57
C LEU A 138 -5.62 -15.40 0.26
N VAL A 139 -5.52 -14.56 1.28
CA VAL A 139 -4.97 -13.20 1.19
C VAL A 139 -4.06 -12.86 2.36
N SER A 140 -3.22 -11.85 2.21
CA SER A 140 -2.15 -11.51 3.13
C SER A 140 -1.65 -10.08 2.90
N THR A 141 -0.84 -9.56 3.82
CA THR A 141 0.08 -8.45 3.55
C THR A 141 1.38 -8.95 2.92
N ILE A 142 2.16 -8.05 2.32
CA ILE A 142 3.38 -8.38 1.57
C ILE A 142 4.38 -9.24 2.36
N GLN A 143 4.48 -9.06 3.68
CA GLN A 143 5.47 -9.73 4.53
C GLN A 143 5.26 -11.25 4.62
N PHE A 144 4.06 -11.74 4.32
CA PHE A 144 3.68 -13.15 4.42
C PHE A 144 3.19 -13.75 3.10
N VAL A 145 3.25 -13.01 1.97
CA VAL A 145 2.78 -13.50 0.67
C VAL A 145 3.54 -14.76 0.23
N ALA A 146 4.84 -14.88 0.49
CA ALA A 146 5.59 -16.08 0.11
C ALA A 146 5.04 -17.35 0.81
N ALA A 147 4.78 -17.26 2.12
CA ALA A 147 4.16 -18.32 2.90
C ALA A 147 2.72 -18.63 2.42
N LEU A 148 1.94 -17.60 2.08
CA LEU A 148 0.60 -17.75 1.51
C LEU A 148 0.63 -18.54 0.20
N GLN A 149 1.58 -18.26 -0.70
CA GLN A 149 1.71 -18.96 -1.99
C GLN A 149 2.03 -20.44 -1.79
N VAL A 150 2.88 -20.78 -0.81
CA VAL A 150 3.16 -22.19 -0.46
C VAL A 150 1.89 -22.89 0.02
N ALA A 151 1.08 -22.21 0.83
CA ALA A 151 -0.18 -22.76 1.33
C ALA A 151 -1.23 -22.95 0.22
N ALA A 152 -1.21 -22.12 -0.83
CA ALA A 152 -2.15 -22.19 -1.94
C ALA A 152 -1.95 -23.41 -2.86
N LEU A 153 -0.80 -24.09 -2.81
CA LEU A 153 -0.49 -25.24 -3.68
C LEU A 153 -1.16 -26.55 -3.24
N ARG A 154 -2.25 -26.48 -2.46
CA ARG A 154 -2.89 -27.65 -1.84
C ARG A 154 -4.06 -28.17 -2.68
N PRO A 155 -3.98 -29.41 -3.19
CA PRO A 155 -5.02 -29.96 -4.07
C PRO A 155 -6.33 -30.33 -3.35
N GLU A 156 -6.35 -30.30 -2.01
CA GLU A 156 -7.50 -30.66 -1.19
C GLU A 156 -8.57 -29.55 -1.10
N TYR A 157 -8.28 -28.33 -1.56
CA TYR A 157 -9.18 -27.16 -1.57
C TYR A 157 -9.24 -26.51 -2.97
N ASP A 158 -10.36 -25.85 -3.30
CA ASP A 158 -10.42 -24.93 -4.46
C ASP A 158 -9.90 -23.56 -4.01
N VAL A 159 -8.58 -23.39 -4.04
CA VAL A 159 -7.93 -22.16 -3.56
C VAL A 159 -7.90 -21.10 -4.65
N VAL A 160 -8.37 -19.90 -4.30
CA VAL A 160 -8.19 -18.68 -5.08
C VAL A 160 -7.20 -17.76 -4.36
N VAL A 161 -6.17 -17.32 -5.09
CA VAL A 161 -5.24 -16.29 -4.62
C VAL A 161 -5.47 -15.04 -5.48
N PRO A 162 -6.38 -14.14 -5.07
CA PRO A 162 -6.81 -13.02 -5.91
C PRO A 162 -5.70 -11.98 -6.07
N GLN A 163 -5.74 -11.20 -7.14
CA GLN A 163 -4.77 -10.12 -7.37
C GLN A 163 -5.48 -8.83 -7.76
N CYS A 164 -5.23 -7.76 -7.00
CA CYS A 164 -5.60 -6.40 -7.38
C CYS A 164 -4.34 -5.65 -7.83
N ARG A 165 -4.12 -5.50 -9.13
CA ARG A 165 -2.90 -4.86 -9.65
C ARG A 165 -2.83 -3.39 -9.19
N PRO A 166 -1.65 -2.88 -8.80
CA PRO A 166 -0.32 -3.44 -9.02
C PRO A 166 0.19 -4.43 -7.96
N LEU A 167 -0.62 -4.77 -6.96
CA LEU A 167 -0.21 -5.66 -5.86
C LEU A 167 0.10 -7.08 -6.36
N SER A 168 0.89 -7.81 -5.56
CA SER A 168 1.21 -9.22 -5.82
C SER A 168 -0.04 -10.10 -5.65
N PRO A 169 -0.09 -11.29 -6.27
CA PRO A 169 -1.16 -12.24 -5.99
C PRO A 169 -1.25 -12.56 -4.49
N GLY A 170 -2.45 -12.47 -3.94
CA GLY A 170 -2.75 -12.66 -2.52
C GLY A 170 -2.45 -11.44 -1.64
N GLU A 171 -1.81 -10.41 -2.18
CA GLU A 171 -1.51 -9.19 -1.42
C GLU A 171 -2.73 -8.24 -1.40
N ILE A 172 -3.05 -7.73 -0.22
CA ILE A 172 -4.06 -6.68 -0.02
C ILE A 172 -3.50 -5.51 0.80
N LEU A 173 -4.05 -4.32 0.57
CA LEU A 173 -3.77 -3.10 1.34
C LEU A 173 -5.03 -2.67 2.11
N GLY A 174 -4.86 -1.82 3.12
CA GLY A 174 -6.01 -1.24 3.84
C GLY A 174 -6.93 -0.39 2.96
N CYS A 175 -6.43 0.10 1.82
CA CYS A 175 -7.15 0.95 0.86
C CYS A 175 -7.39 0.30 -0.52
N THR A 176 -6.87 -0.91 -0.74
CA THR A 176 -6.96 -1.61 -2.03
C THR A 176 -7.11 -3.12 -1.78
N SER A 177 -8.28 -3.66 -2.12
CA SER A 177 -8.63 -5.08 -2.00
C SER A 177 -9.46 -5.56 -3.19
N PRO A 178 -9.31 -6.83 -3.62
CA PRO A 178 -10.06 -7.35 -4.74
C PRO A 178 -11.53 -7.60 -4.38
N ARG A 179 -12.42 -7.40 -5.37
CA ARG A 179 -13.75 -7.99 -5.35
C ARG A 179 -13.64 -9.45 -5.80
N LEU A 180 -14.33 -10.35 -5.12
CA LEU A 180 -14.31 -11.78 -5.39
C LEU A 180 -15.59 -12.15 -6.13
N ASP A 181 -15.46 -12.49 -7.41
CA ASP A 181 -16.60 -12.74 -8.30
C ASP A 181 -17.16 -14.18 -8.21
N ARG A 182 -16.66 -14.98 -7.26
CA ARG A 182 -17.06 -16.37 -7.05
C ARG A 182 -17.70 -16.51 -5.67
N ASN A 183 -18.69 -17.39 -5.56
CA ASN A 183 -19.23 -17.79 -4.28
C ASN A 183 -18.19 -18.66 -3.55
N LEU A 184 -17.47 -18.06 -2.61
CA LEU A 184 -16.41 -18.70 -1.83
C LEU A 184 -16.93 -19.07 -0.45
N ASN A 185 -16.48 -20.21 0.08
CA ASN A 185 -16.84 -20.61 1.44
C ASN A 185 -16.22 -19.69 2.50
N ALA A 186 -14.99 -19.21 2.28
CA ALA A 186 -14.32 -18.29 3.19
C ALA A 186 -13.20 -17.48 2.54
N ILE A 187 -12.92 -16.32 3.14
CA ILE A 187 -11.67 -15.58 3.02
C ILE A 187 -10.81 -15.94 4.24
N ILE A 188 -9.56 -16.31 4.01
CA ILE A 188 -8.56 -16.54 5.05
C ILE A 188 -7.45 -15.51 4.85
N TYR A 189 -7.37 -14.58 5.79
CA TYR A 189 -6.30 -13.60 5.88
C TYR A 189 -5.16 -14.14 6.74
N LEU A 190 -3.96 -14.14 6.18
CA LEU A 190 -2.71 -14.50 6.83
C LEU A 190 -1.98 -13.23 7.27
N GLY A 191 -1.95 -12.97 8.56
CA GLY A 191 -1.31 -11.78 9.11
C GLY A 191 -1.92 -11.34 10.43
N ASP A 192 -1.25 -10.40 11.08
CA ASP A 192 -1.72 -9.78 12.30
C ASP A 192 -2.60 -8.56 12.01
N GLY A 193 -3.19 -8.01 13.07
CA GLY A 193 -4.10 -6.87 13.00
C GLY A 193 -5.41 -7.16 12.24
N ARG A 194 -6.25 -6.14 12.13
CA ARG A 194 -7.52 -6.20 11.39
C ARG A 194 -7.58 -5.22 10.22
N PHE A 195 -6.72 -4.20 10.20
CA PHE A 195 -6.74 -3.13 9.20
C PHE A 195 -6.78 -3.65 7.76
N HIS A 196 -5.86 -4.53 7.36
CA HIS A 196 -5.84 -5.09 6.01
C HIS A 196 -7.00 -6.05 5.75
N LEU A 197 -7.33 -6.90 6.72
CA LEU A 197 -8.46 -7.83 6.60
C LEU A 197 -9.80 -7.10 6.41
N GLU A 198 -10.03 -6.02 7.15
CA GLU A 198 -11.25 -5.22 7.05
C GLU A 198 -11.44 -4.65 5.64
N SER A 199 -10.36 -4.35 4.90
CA SER A 199 -10.50 -3.85 3.53
C SER A 199 -11.10 -4.89 2.59
N ILE A 200 -10.69 -6.16 2.70
CA ILE A 200 -11.29 -7.22 1.87
C ILE A 200 -12.68 -7.60 2.36
N MET A 201 -12.96 -7.49 3.67
CA MET A 201 -14.31 -7.65 4.21
C MET A 201 -15.25 -6.58 3.67
N ILE A 202 -14.86 -5.30 3.72
CA ILE A 202 -15.62 -4.19 3.13
C ILE A 202 -15.89 -4.43 1.65
N ALA A 203 -14.87 -4.89 0.92
CA ALA A 203 -14.97 -5.21 -0.49
C ALA A 203 -15.79 -6.48 -0.77
N ASN A 204 -16.12 -7.33 0.21
CA ASN A 204 -16.80 -8.63 0.05
C ASN A 204 -17.68 -8.97 1.27
N PRO A 205 -18.75 -8.19 1.56
CA PRO A 205 -19.50 -8.27 2.81
C PRO A 205 -20.24 -9.58 3.04
N GLU A 206 -20.46 -10.37 1.99
CA GLU A 206 -21.23 -11.62 2.04
C GLU A 206 -20.36 -12.84 2.36
N ILE A 207 -19.04 -12.74 2.25
CA ILE A 207 -18.12 -13.87 2.40
C ILE A 207 -17.59 -13.91 3.83
N HIS A 208 -17.61 -15.09 4.45
CA HIS A 208 -17.08 -15.27 5.79
C HIS A 208 -15.57 -15.06 5.83
N ALA A 209 -15.10 -14.17 6.70
CA ALA A 209 -13.69 -13.86 6.84
C ALA A 209 -13.10 -14.47 8.11
N TYR A 210 -11.89 -14.98 7.97
CA TYR A 210 -11.09 -15.54 9.06
C TYR A 210 -9.70 -14.95 9.04
N ARG A 211 -9.10 -14.84 10.22
CA ARG A 211 -7.73 -14.37 10.41
C ARG A 211 -6.91 -15.47 11.05
N TYR A 212 -5.74 -15.73 10.47
CA TYR A 212 -4.68 -16.45 11.12
C TYR A 212 -3.55 -15.48 11.47
N ASP A 213 -3.31 -15.30 12.77
CA ASP A 213 -2.17 -14.53 13.25
C ASP A 213 -0.94 -15.44 13.39
N PRO A 214 0.12 -15.25 12.57
CA PRO A 214 1.28 -16.13 12.58
C PRO A 214 2.16 -16.00 13.83
N TYR A 215 2.01 -14.93 14.61
CA TYR A 215 2.76 -14.72 15.85
C TYR A 215 2.10 -15.42 17.03
N SER A 216 0.79 -15.18 17.23
CA SER A 216 0.04 -15.78 18.33
C SER A 216 -0.50 -17.17 18.02
N LYS A 217 -0.47 -17.60 16.74
CA LYS A 217 -1.05 -18.84 16.22
C LYS A 217 -2.55 -18.95 16.47
N ILE A 218 -3.24 -17.81 16.60
CA ILE A 218 -4.68 -17.75 16.79
C ILE A 218 -5.38 -17.72 15.43
N PHE A 219 -6.41 -18.56 15.29
CA PHE A 219 -7.32 -18.55 14.17
C PHE A 219 -8.72 -18.13 14.62
N SER A 220 -9.17 -16.97 14.14
CA SER A 220 -10.44 -16.38 14.53
C SER A 220 -11.33 -16.11 13.32
N ARG A 221 -12.63 -16.28 13.50
CA ARG A 221 -13.63 -15.70 12.59
C ARG A 221 -13.79 -14.23 12.91
N GLU A 222 -13.79 -13.40 11.89
CA GLU A 222 -13.81 -11.94 12.00
C GLU A 222 -15.12 -11.39 11.44
N TYR A 223 -15.63 -10.34 12.06
CA TYR A 223 -16.89 -9.70 11.70
C TYR A 223 -16.67 -8.20 11.48
N TYR A 224 -17.39 -7.62 10.53
CA TYR A 224 -17.33 -6.20 10.25
C TYR A 224 -18.75 -5.64 10.22
N ASP A 225 -18.95 -4.51 10.87
CA ASP A 225 -20.26 -3.87 10.92
C ASP A 225 -20.49 -3.03 9.66
N HIS A 226 -20.89 -3.74 8.58
CA HIS A 226 -21.13 -3.13 7.28
C HIS A 226 -22.26 -2.12 7.31
N GLU A 227 -23.32 -2.37 8.10
CA GLU A 227 -24.47 -1.47 8.20
C GLU A 227 -24.09 -0.18 8.92
N ALA A 228 -23.39 -0.26 10.05
CA ALA A 228 -22.93 0.91 10.76
C ALA A 228 -21.95 1.72 9.90
N MET A 229 -20.97 1.06 9.28
CA MET A 229 -20.02 1.75 8.39
C MET A 229 -20.76 2.49 7.26
N ARG A 230 -21.61 1.80 6.51
CA ARG A 230 -22.37 2.40 5.40
C ARG A 230 -23.25 3.55 5.86
N SER A 231 -23.95 3.40 6.99
CA SER A 231 -24.81 4.43 7.57
C SER A 231 -24.01 5.68 7.93
N ILE A 232 -22.87 5.52 8.61
CA ILE A 232 -21.97 6.62 8.99
C ILE A 232 -21.45 7.34 7.74
N ARG A 233 -21.00 6.58 6.72
CA ARG A 233 -20.45 7.18 5.49
C ARG A 233 -21.51 7.91 4.67
N LEU A 234 -22.71 7.34 4.51
CA LEU A 234 -23.83 8.01 3.85
C LEU A 234 -24.25 9.29 4.56
N GLN A 235 -24.33 9.27 5.90
CA GLN A 235 -24.64 10.49 6.67
C GLN A 235 -23.58 11.59 6.47
N ALA A 236 -22.29 11.22 6.39
CA ALA A 236 -21.22 12.19 6.11
C ALA A 236 -21.35 12.78 4.69
N ILE A 237 -21.65 11.94 3.69
CA ILE A 237 -21.92 12.37 2.31
C ILE A 237 -23.10 13.33 2.27
N ASP A 238 -24.23 12.98 2.90
CA ASP A 238 -25.45 13.79 2.87
C ASP A 238 -25.27 15.14 3.54
N LYS A 239 -24.57 15.19 4.69
CA LYS A 239 -24.16 16.46 5.31
C LYS A 239 -23.31 17.32 4.37
N ALA A 240 -22.41 16.71 3.61
CA ALA A 240 -21.53 17.42 2.68
C ALA A 240 -22.26 17.93 1.43
N ARG A 241 -23.40 17.33 1.02
CA ARG A 241 -24.16 17.80 -0.18
C ARG A 241 -24.56 19.27 -0.08
N SER A 242 -24.88 19.75 1.11
CA SER A 242 -25.25 21.16 1.37
C SER A 242 -24.06 22.12 1.51
N ALA A 243 -22.82 21.62 1.60
CA ALA A 243 -21.62 22.43 1.83
C ALA A 243 -21.35 23.43 0.69
N GLN A 244 -20.98 24.66 1.05
CA GLN A 244 -20.64 25.75 0.11
C GLN A 244 -19.13 26.05 0.08
N ARG A 245 -18.46 25.84 1.22
CA ARG A 245 -17.02 26.02 1.43
C ARG A 245 -16.39 24.66 1.68
N TRP A 246 -15.58 24.20 0.75
CA TRP A 246 -14.92 22.90 0.83
C TRP A 246 -13.46 23.03 1.23
N GLY A 247 -12.96 22.10 2.03
CA GLY A 247 -11.54 21.98 2.31
C GLY A 247 -10.97 20.77 1.56
N LEU A 248 -10.00 21.00 0.68
CA LEU A 248 -9.31 19.95 -0.05
C LEU A 248 -7.94 19.70 0.57
N ILE A 249 -7.79 18.56 1.22
CA ILE A 249 -6.53 18.17 1.88
C ILE A 249 -5.72 17.31 0.93
N LEU A 250 -4.52 17.75 0.56
CA LEU A 250 -3.54 16.90 -0.12
C LEU A 250 -2.58 16.31 0.92
N GLY A 251 -2.54 14.97 1.00
CA GLY A 251 -1.62 14.27 1.89
C GLY A 251 -0.16 14.45 1.46
N THR A 252 0.67 15.01 2.32
CA THR A 252 2.11 15.22 2.06
C THR A 252 3.00 14.18 2.76
N LEU A 253 2.42 13.19 3.43
CA LEU A 253 3.19 12.07 3.98
C LEU A 253 3.59 11.13 2.84
N GLY A 254 4.88 11.21 2.47
CA GLY A 254 5.43 10.57 1.28
C GLY A 254 4.63 10.95 0.03
N ARG A 255 3.93 9.97 -0.56
CA ARG A 255 3.20 10.11 -1.83
C ARG A 255 1.73 9.67 -1.72
N GLN A 256 1.15 9.80 -0.53
CA GLN A 256 -0.28 9.54 -0.34
C GLN A 256 -1.16 10.47 -1.19
N GLY A 257 -0.80 11.75 -1.27
CA GLY A 257 -1.52 12.73 -2.06
C GLY A 257 -1.31 12.56 -3.56
N ASN A 258 -2.37 12.86 -4.32
CA ASN A 258 -2.34 12.85 -5.77
C ASN A 258 -2.83 14.21 -6.34
N PRO A 259 -1.93 15.03 -6.92
CA PRO A 259 -2.31 16.32 -7.47
C PRO A 259 -3.37 16.26 -8.58
N LYS A 260 -3.41 15.19 -9.38
CA LYS A 260 -4.43 15.03 -10.44
C LYS A 260 -5.83 14.79 -9.88
N VAL A 261 -5.94 13.98 -8.83
CA VAL A 261 -7.21 13.82 -8.09
C VAL A 261 -7.65 15.15 -7.48
N MET A 262 -6.71 15.94 -6.95
CA MET A 262 -7.00 17.29 -6.44
C MET A 262 -7.48 18.23 -7.56
N GLU A 263 -6.77 18.34 -8.68
CA GLU A 263 -7.17 19.14 -9.86
C GLU A 263 -8.58 18.76 -10.35
N HIS A 264 -8.92 17.47 -10.37
CA HIS A 264 -10.25 16.98 -10.75
C HIS A 264 -11.34 17.45 -9.79
N LEU A 265 -11.10 17.36 -8.48
CA LEU A 265 -12.03 17.84 -7.45
C LEU A 265 -12.23 19.36 -7.51
N GLU A 266 -11.15 20.10 -7.72
CA GLU A 266 -11.18 21.56 -7.89
C GLU A 266 -12.04 21.95 -9.07
N SER A 267 -11.76 21.37 -10.25
CA SER A 267 -12.53 21.61 -11.48
C SER A 267 -14.02 21.32 -11.28
N LYS A 268 -14.35 20.25 -10.54
CA LYS A 268 -15.75 19.94 -10.24
C LYS A 268 -16.38 20.99 -9.31
N LEU A 269 -15.71 21.37 -8.23
CA LEU A 269 -16.24 22.35 -7.27
C LEU A 269 -16.46 23.71 -7.94
N GLU A 270 -15.52 24.13 -8.79
CA GLU A 270 -15.64 25.36 -9.60
C GLU A 270 -16.85 25.30 -10.54
N SER A 271 -17.05 24.18 -11.26
CA SER A 271 -18.21 24.01 -12.16
C SER A 271 -19.56 24.06 -11.44
N LEU A 272 -19.56 23.81 -10.13
CA LEU A 272 -20.75 23.85 -9.27
C LEU A 272 -20.88 25.19 -8.51
N GLY A 273 -19.99 26.15 -8.75
CA GLY A 273 -19.98 27.43 -8.05
C GLY A 273 -19.65 27.30 -6.55
N LYS A 274 -18.98 26.23 -6.13
CA LYS A 274 -18.60 25.98 -4.74
C LYS A 274 -17.18 26.48 -4.52
N SER A 275 -16.97 27.18 -3.40
CA SER A 275 -15.65 27.67 -3.01
C SER A 275 -14.85 26.57 -2.32
N PHE A 276 -13.53 26.60 -2.44
CA PHE A 276 -12.66 25.65 -1.75
C PHE A 276 -11.34 26.26 -1.29
N THR A 277 -10.74 25.64 -0.27
CA THR A 277 -9.39 25.95 0.23
C THR A 277 -8.51 24.72 0.13
N ARG A 278 -7.32 24.86 -0.44
CA ARG A 278 -6.29 23.82 -0.49
C ARG A 278 -5.53 23.79 0.82
N VAL A 279 -5.37 22.62 1.41
CA VAL A 279 -4.62 22.40 2.65
C VAL A 279 -3.63 21.25 2.45
N LEU A 280 -2.38 21.45 2.82
CA LEU A 280 -1.35 20.42 2.77
C LEU A 280 -1.09 19.91 4.18
N LEU A 281 -1.18 18.59 4.39
CA LEU A 281 -0.94 17.96 5.69
C LEU A 281 -0.24 16.62 5.52
N SER A 282 0.81 16.36 6.31
CA SER A 282 1.39 15.02 6.43
C SER A 282 0.43 14.12 7.20
N GLU A 283 -0.01 14.58 8.36
CA GLU A 283 -0.97 13.89 9.22
C GLU A 283 -2.23 14.73 9.42
N ILE A 284 -3.39 14.06 9.40
CA ILE A 284 -4.70 14.70 9.45
C ILE A 284 -5.34 14.44 10.81
N PHE A 285 -5.34 15.46 11.67
CA PHE A 285 -5.90 15.40 13.02
C PHE A 285 -7.18 16.23 13.14
N PRO A 286 -8.20 15.78 13.90
CA PRO A 286 -9.43 16.54 14.13
C PRO A 286 -9.17 17.95 14.67
N SER A 287 -8.34 18.05 15.72
CA SER A 287 -8.00 19.33 16.35
C SER A 287 -7.34 20.33 15.40
N LYS A 288 -6.61 19.85 14.37
CA LYS A 288 -6.01 20.71 13.35
C LYS A 288 -7.08 21.27 12.41
N LEU A 289 -8.04 20.42 12.01
CA LEU A 289 -9.11 20.83 11.09
C LEU A 289 -10.14 21.75 11.76
N ASP A 290 -10.36 21.59 13.07
CA ASP A 290 -11.25 22.45 13.85
C ASP A 290 -10.80 23.92 13.89
N LEU A 291 -9.51 24.20 13.71
CA LEU A 291 -8.97 25.57 13.61
C LEU A 291 -9.42 26.31 12.34
N MET A 292 -9.96 25.60 11.34
CA MET A 292 -10.45 26.16 10.09
C MET A 292 -11.99 26.10 10.09
N ALA A 293 -12.58 26.93 10.95
CA ALA A 293 -14.01 26.92 11.27
C ALA A 293 -14.92 27.27 10.06
N GLU A 294 -14.37 27.91 9.03
CA GLU A 294 -15.09 28.35 7.83
C GLU A 294 -15.31 27.23 6.80
N VAL A 295 -14.60 26.11 6.89
CA VAL A 295 -14.84 24.97 5.98
C VAL A 295 -16.13 24.26 6.38
N ASP A 296 -17.01 23.92 5.43
CA ASP A 296 -18.26 23.20 5.75
C ASP A 296 -18.07 21.67 5.65
N ALA A 297 -17.22 21.21 4.70
CA ALA A 297 -16.92 19.80 4.48
C ALA A 297 -15.47 19.61 4.01
N TRP A 298 -14.84 18.51 4.43
CA TRP A 298 -13.47 18.15 4.08
C TRP A 298 -13.44 16.98 3.09
N VAL A 299 -12.51 17.05 2.14
CA VAL A 299 -12.12 15.92 1.29
C VAL A 299 -10.64 15.69 1.52
N GLN A 300 -10.25 14.47 1.92
CA GLN A 300 -8.85 14.10 2.01
C GLN A 300 -8.42 13.27 0.80
N ILE A 301 -7.41 13.77 0.10
CA ILE A 301 -6.68 13.07 -0.94
C ILE A 301 -5.40 12.55 -0.27
N ALA A 302 -5.56 11.52 0.56
CA ALA A 302 -4.49 10.86 1.31
C ALA A 302 -4.87 9.38 1.54
N CYS A 303 -4.82 8.87 2.78
CA CYS A 303 -5.27 7.52 3.12
C CYS A 303 -6.81 7.44 3.23
N PRO A 304 -7.52 6.65 2.39
CA PRO A 304 -8.99 6.51 2.45
C PRO A 304 -9.53 6.03 3.80
N ARG A 305 -8.73 5.28 4.56
CA ARG A 305 -9.11 4.74 5.86
C ARG A 305 -9.29 5.81 6.94
N LEU A 306 -8.72 7.02 6.76
CA LEU A 306 -8.99 8.15 7.65
C LEU A 306 -10.48 8.52 7.65
N SER A 307 -11.12 8.48 6.49
CA SER A 307 -12.55 8.74 6.37
C SER A 307 -13.37 7.57 6.92
N ILE A 308 -13.00 6.33 6.56
CA ILE A 308 -13.76 5.13 6.93
C ILE A 308 -13.72 4.87 8.45
N ASP A 309 -12.53 4.88 9.04
CA ASP A 309 -12.32 4.47 10.44
C ASP A 309 -12.46 5.63 11.42
N TRP A 310 -12.00 6.82 11.02
CA TRP A 310 -11.85 7.97 11.91
C TRP A 310 -12.79 9.12 11.58
N GLY A 311 -13.62 9.00 10.54
CA GLY A 311 -14.46 10.09 10.05
C GLY A 311 -15.42 10.68 11.10
N THR A 312 -15.84 9.91 12.10
CA THR A 312 -16.71 10.35 13.20
C THR A 312 -15.97 11.17 14.26
N ALA A 313 -14.64 11.11 14.31
CA ALA A 313 -13.83 11.91 15.22
C ALA A 313 -13.73 13.38 14.77
N PHE A 314 -14.11 13.70 13.54
CA PHE A 314 -14.09 15.04 12.99
C PHE A 314 -15.43 15.74 13.20
N SER A 315 -15.38 17.01 13.63
CA SER A 315 -16.58 17.83 13.85
C SER A 315 -17.39 18.09 12.57
N LYS A 316 -16.70 18.05 11.42
CA LYS A 316 -17.22 18.27 10.07
C LYS A 316 -17.02 17.00 9.23
N PRO A 317 -17.86 16.75 8.21
CA PRO A 317 -17.73 15.56 7.40
C PRO A 317 -16.36 15.50 6.73
N LEU A 318 -15.61 14.42 6.97
CA LEU A 318 -14.36 14.10 6.30
C LEU A 318 -14.60 12.97 5.29
N LEU A 319 -14.53 13.30 4.01
CA LEU A 319 -14.80 12.40 2.90
C LEU A 319 -13.51 11.92 2.24
N SER A 320 -13.53 10.69 1.74
CA SER A 320 -12.58 10.22 0.73
C SER A 320 -12.92 10.83 -0.64
N PRO A 321 -12.03 10.74 -1.64
CA PRO A 321 -12.30 11.28 -2.97
C PRO A 321 -13.51 10.60 -3.66
N TYR A 322 -13.71 9.31 -3.42
CA TYR A 322 -14.89 8.58 -3.91
C TYR A 322 -16.19 9.15 -3.32
N GLU A 323 -16.22 9.34 -2.00
CA GLU A 323 -17.40 9.87 -1.31
C GLU A 323 -17.69 11.31 -1.70
N ALA A 324 -16.65 12.12 -1.94
CA ALA A 324 -16.78 13.46 -2.51
C ALA A 324 -17.38 13.40 -3.93
N ALA A 325 -16.96 12.45 -4.76
CA ALA A 325 -17.55 12.23 -6.09
C ALA A 325 -19.06 11.88 -5.98
N VAL A 326 -19.47 11.10 -4.98
CA VAL A 326 -20.89 10.82 -4.69
C VAL A 326 -21.64 12.07 -4.20
N ALA A 327 -21.06 12.82 -3.26
CA ALA A 327 -21.65 14.05 -2.72
C ALA A 327 -21.87 15.11 -3.82
N LEU A 328 -20.92 15.23 -4.74
CA LEU A 328 -20.91 16.16 -5.87
C LEU A 328 -21.61 15.61 -7.13
N GLN A 329 -22.35 14.50 -7.00
CA GLN A 329 -23.17 13.89 -8.05
C GLN A 329 -22.39 13.52 -9.33
N GLN A 330 -21.12 13.12 -9.18
CA GLN A 330 -20.32 12.57 -10.28
C GLN A 330 -20.58 11.08 -10.49
N VAL A 331 -20.89 10.36 -9.41
CA VAL A 331 -21.18 8.92 -9.42
C VAL A 331 -22.27 8.59 -8.41
N GLY A 332 -23.03 7.53 -8.65
CA GLY A 332 -23.95 6.98 -7.66
C GLY A 332 -23.22 6.29 -6.50
N TRP A 333 -23.85 6.28 -5.34
CA TRP A 333 -23.40 5.43 -4.23
C TRP A 333 -23.40 3.96 -4.66
N GLN A 334 -22.30 3.26 -4.40
CA GLN A 334 -22.14 1.86 -4.71
C GLN A 334 -22.67 1.04 -3.53
N GLU A 335 -23.43 -0.02 -3.80
CA GLU A 335 -23.96 -0.89 -2.75
C GLU A 335 -22.83 -1.48 -1.89
N VAL A 336 -21.74 -1.87 -2.55
CA VAL A 336 -20.49 -2.30 -1.95
C VAL A 336 -19.53 -1.12 -2.00
N TYR A 337 -18.98 -0.75 -0.85
CA TYR A 337 -18.02 0.34 -0.79
C TYR A 337 -16.73 -0.04 -1.54
N PRO A 338 -16.26 0.78 -2.50
CA PRO A 338 -15.10 0.44 -3.30
C PRO A 338 -13.81 0.58 -2.48
N MET A 339 -13.03 -0.51 -2.44
CA MET A 339 -11.69 -0.55 -1.85
C MET A 339 -10.67 -0.67 -2.98
N ASP A 340 -10.63 0.31 -3.87
CA ASP A 340 -9.90 0.25 -5.14
C ASP A 340 -8.93 1.45 -5.33
N PHE A 341 -8.56 2.13 -4.24
CA PHE A 341 -7.91 3.44 -4.31
C PHE A 341 -6.61 3.44 -5.12
N TYR A 342 -5.79 2.39 -4.98
CA TYR A 342 -4.60 2.19 -5.81
C TYR A 342 -4.74 1.06 -6.84
N SER A 343 -5.97 0.62 -7.13
CA SER A 343 -6.20 -0.36 -8.19
C SER A 343 -5.92 0.25 -9.56
N ASN A 344 -5.25 -0.50 -10.44
CA ASN A 344 -5.16 -0.16 -11.86
C ASN A 344 -6.51 -0.28 -12.59
N GLN A 345 -7.50 -0.89 -11.94
CA GLN A 345 -8.89 -1.02 -12.41
C GLN A 345 -9.84 -0.19 -11.53
N SER A 346 -9.33 0.90 -10.94
CA SER A 346 -10.15 1.80 -10.13
C SER A 346 -11.36 2.32 -10.91
N LEU A 347 -12.48 2.49 -10.22
CA LEU A 347 -13.79 2.79 -10.82
C LEU A 347 -13.94 4.22 -11.36
N GLY A 348 -13.04 5.14 -11.04
CA GLY A 348 -13.13 6.50 -11.56
C GLY A 348 -11.96 7.42 -11.18
N PRO A 349 -12.02 8.69 -11.64
CA PRO A 349 -10.93 9.66 -11.50
C PRO A 349 -10.66 10.12 -10.06
N TRP A 350 -11.41 9.61 -9.08
CA TRP A 350 -11.15 9.81 -7.65
C TRP A 350 -10.03 8.91 -7.10
N ALA A 351 -9.50 7.98 -7.89
CA ALA A 351 -8.43 7.08 -7.50
C ALA A 351 -7.08 7.47 -8.14
N PRO A 352 -5.97 7.49 -7.37
CA PRO A 352 -4.64 7.82 -7.89
C PRO A 352 -4.19 7.05 -9.14
N ASN A 353 -4.54 5.77 -9.25
CA ASN A 353 -4.12 4.91 -10.35
C ASN A 353 -5.09 4.87 -11.54
N HIS A 354 -6.16 5.67 -11.51
CA HIS A 354 -7.05 5.82 -12.66
C HIS A 354 -6.25 6.35 -13.88
N PRO A 355 -6.51 5.88 -15.12
CA PRO A 355 -5.77 6.29 -16.31
C PRO A 355 -5.65 7.81 -16.49
N ASP A 356 -6.70 8.56 -16.16
CA ASP A 356 -6.71 10.03 -16.25
C ASP A 356 -5.75 10.73 -15.28
N ASN A 357 -5.36 10.03 -14.20
CA ASN A 357 -4.47 10.54 -13.15
C ASN A 357 -3.03 10.04 -13.31
N GLN A 358 -2.78 9.05 -14.19
CA GLN A 358 -1.43 8.55 -14.43
C GLN A 358 -0.65 9.53 -15.31
N PRO A 359 0.65 9.76 -15.03
CA PRO A 359 1.49 10.50 -15.94
C PRO A 359 1.54 9.81 -17.30
N ALA A 360 1.58 10.60 -18.38
CA ALA A 360 1.69 10.09 -19.74
C ALA A 360 2.90 9.15 -19.85
N ARG A 361 2.66 7.86 -20.11
CA ARG A 361 3.75 6.90 -20.25
C ARG A 361 4.61 7.29 -21.46
N PRO A 362 5.94 7.33 -21.33
CA PRO A 362 6.79 7.48 -22.50
C PRO A 362 6.47 6.36 -23.48
N THR A 363 6.26 6.70 -24.76
CA THR A 363 6.13 5.69 -25.82
C THR A 363 7.39 4.83 -25.80
N ARG A 364 7.24 3.57 -25.40
CA ARG A 364 8.32 2.59 -25.43
C ARG A 364 8.76 2.48 -26.89
N LYS A 365 9.92 3.06 -27.23
CA LYS A 365 10.53 2.82 -28.55
C LYS A 365 10.68 1.30 -28.66
N GLN A 366 9.89 0.69 -29.53
CA GLN A 366 10.18 -0.66 -29.98
C GLN A 366 11.53 -0.57 -30.67
N THR A 367 12.58 -0.95 -29.97
CA THR A 367 13.85 -1.24 -30.62
C THR A 367 13.55 -2.43 -31.52
N GLN A 368 13.35 -2.17 -32.82
CA GLN A 368 13.42 -3.20 -33.83
C GLN A 368 14.80 -3.82 -33.68
N VAL A 369 14.85 -5.03 -33.10
CA VAL A 369 16.03 -5.88 -33.22
C VAL A 369 16.09 -6.24 -34.71
N SER A 370 16.95 -5.54 -35.45
CA SER A 370 17.26 -5.90 -36.83
C SER A 370 17.83 -7.31 -36.82
N ARG A 371 17.12 -8.25 -37.45
CA ARG A 371 17.67 -9.53 -37.88
C ARG A 371 18.77 -9.26 -38.91
N ALA A 372 19.98 -9.06 -38.44
CA ALA A 372 21.17 -8.95 -39.28
C ALA A 372 22.38 -9.44 -38.47
N GLU A 373 22.30 -10.64 -37.91
CA GLU A 373 23.44 -11.26 -37.22
C GLU A 373 23.33 -12.80 -37.13
N ASP A 374 22.68 -13.44 -38.11
CA ASP A 374 22.57 -14.91 -38.21
C ASP A 374 23.31 -15.51 -39.44
N GLU A 375 24.16 -14.74 -40.14
CA GLU A 375 24.87 -15.22 -41.34
C GLU A 375 26.41 -15.28 -41.26
N LEU A 376 27.03 -15.15 -40.07
CA LEU A 376 28.50 -15.12 -39.97
C LEU A 376 29.16 -16.16 -39.02
N LEU A 377 28.46 -17.22 -38.62
CA LEU A 377 29.08 -18.33 -37.85
C LEU A 377 28.75 -19.75 -38.34
N GLY A 378 28.47 -19.90 -39.65
CA GLY A 378 28.39 -21.20 -40.30
C GLY A 378 29.59 -21.45 -41.21
N GLY A 379 30.76 -21.77 -40.65
CA GLY A 379 31.91 -22.09 -41.50
C GLY A 379 33.25 -22.27 -40.80
N TRP A 380 33.37 -23.29 -39.94
CA TRP A 380 34.65 -23.96 -39.69
C TRP A 380 34.38 -25.46 -39.50
N GLY A 381 34.72 -26.23 -40.53
CA GLY A 381 35.12 -27.62 -40.40
C GLY A 381 36.61 -27.71 -40.08
#